data_AF-A0A1F8DVR5-F1
#
_entry.id   AF-A0A1F8DVR5-F1
#
_cell.length_a   1.000
_cell.length_b   1.000
_cell.length_c   1.000
_cell.angle_alpha   90.00
_cell.angle_beta   90.00
_cell.angle_gamma   90.00
#
_symmetry.space_group_name_H-M   'P 1'
#
loop_
_entity.id
_entity.type
_entity.pdbx_description
1 polymer ?
#
loop_
_entity_poly.entity_id
_entity_poly.type
_entity_poly.pdbx_seq_one_letter_code
_entity_poly.pdbx_strand_id
1 'polypeptide(L)'
;MEIFGKIKPLKWTSHAKMKMNFYRLSEGRVRRVLHSPRRIEEGIAEDTIAMMQPVSMTKTTKGAEDWNQEIWVMIVETPSERRVISAWRYPGKTKVGEPLPAEILQEMRTISH
;
A
#
# COMPACT_ATOMS: atom_id res chain seq x y z
N MET A 1 5.42 32.38 -6.06
CA MET A 1 4.91 31.32 -5.17
C MET A 1 5.51 30.01 -5.62
N GLU A 2 6.62 29.60 -5.01
CA GLU A 2 7.24 28.30 -5.30
C GLU A 2 6.47 27.21 -4.54
N ILE A 3 5.57 26.53 -5.25
CA ILE A 3 4.72 25.46 -4.70
C ILE A 3 5.32 24.06 -4.95
N PHE A 4 6.63 23.97 -5.18
CA PHE A 4 7.31 22.68 -5.29
C PHE A 4 7.91 22.33 -3.93
N GLY A 5 7.10 21.70 -3.07
CA GLY A 5 7.65 20.94 -1.96
C GLY A 5 8.72 19.99 -2.50
N LYS A 6 9.93 20.04 -1.93
CA LYS A 6 11.06 19.20 -2.38
C LYS A 6 10.60 17.76 -2.57
N ILE A 7 10.90 17.17 -3.72
CA ILE A 7 10.60 15.76 -3.99
C ILE A 7 11.32 14.92 -2.93
N LYS A 8 10.55 14.32 -2.02
CA LYS A 8 11.10 13.44 -0.99
C LYS A 8 11.68 12.19 -1.67
N PRO A 9 12.93 11.78 -1.37
CA PRO A 9 13.47 10.53 -1.86
C PRO A 9 12.62 9.36 -1.37
N LEU A 10 12.40 8.38 -2.26
CA LEU A 10 11.72 7.13 -1.94
C LEU A 10 12.73 6.10 -1.44
N LYS A 11 12.50 5.55 -0.25
CA LYS A 11 13.31 4.46 0.33
C LYS A 11 12.49 3.20 0.51
N TRP A 12 13.18 2.06 0.52
CA TRP A 12 12.58 0.74 0.68
C TRP A 12 13.25 0.01 1.83
N THR A 13 12.48 -0.45 2.80
CA THR A 13 13.01 -1.33 3.86
C THR A 13 13.35 -2.71 3.29
N SER A 14 14.16 -3.48 4.02
CA SER A 14 14.42 -4.89 3.68
C SER A 14 13.13 -5.70 3.69
N HIS A 15 12.21 -5.41 4.61
CA HIS A 15 10.90 -6.06 4.68
C HIS A 15 10.07 -5.79 3.42
N ALA A 16 9.98 -4.52 2.97
CA ALA A 16 9.28 -4.18 1.74
C ALA A 16 9.84 -4.94 0.53
N LYS A 17 11.18 -5.00 0.39
CA LYS A 17 11.83 -5.73 -0.71
C LYS A 17 11.52 -7.22 -0.65
N MET A 18 11.54 -7.83 0.53
CA MET A 18 11.18 -9.23 0.75
C MET A 18 9.73 -9.51 0.31
N LYS A 19 8.78 -8.68 0.75
CA LYS A 19 7.36 -8.85 0.42
C LYS A 19 7.07 -8.61 -1.06
N MET A 20 7.75 -7.63 -1.65
CA MET A 20 7.68 -7.39 -3.08
C MET A 20 8.15 -8.61 -3.88
N ASN A 21 9.23 -9.27 -3.46
CA ASN A 21 9.67 -10.52 -4.08
C ASN A 21 8.61 -11.62 -3.91
N PHE A 22 8.13 -11.84 -2.69
CA PHE A 22 7.13 -12.85 -2.36
C PHE A 22 5.84 -12.70 -3.19
N TYR A 23 5.30 -11.48 -3.30
CA TYR A 23 4.08 -11.19 -4.06
C TYR A 23 4.31 -10.86 -5.54
N ARG A 24 5.55 -10.99 -6.03
CA ARG A 24 5.94 -10.63 -7.41
C ARG A 24 5.46 -9.22 -7.78
N LEU A 25 5.77 -8.25 -6.93
CA LEU A 25 5.49 -6.83 -7.10
C LEU A 25 6.77 -6.12 -7.52
N SER A 26 6.75 -5.48 -8.69
CA SER A 26 7.86 -4.62 -9.11
C SER A 26 7.80 -3.26 -8.41
N GLU A 27 8.94 -2.57 -8.31
CA GLU A 27 8.98 -1.19 -7.80
C GLU A 27 8.03 -0.28 -8.58
N GLY A 28 7.97 -0.42 -9.91
CA GLY A 28 7.04 0.34 -10.74
C GLY A 28 5.58 0.10 -10.36
N ARG A 29 5.21 -1.12 -9.95
CA ARG A 29 3.85 -1.41 -9.49
C ARG A 29 3.55 -0.74 -8.15
N VAL A 30 4.50 -0.76 -7.22
CA VAL A 30 4.34 -0.09 -5.91
C VAL A 30 4.31 1.44 -6.08
N ARG A 31 5.18 2.00 -6.92
CA ARG A 31 5.18 3.43 -7.26
C ARG A 31 3.85 3.91 -7.84
N ARG A 32 3.16 3.07 -8.64
CA ARG A 32 1.81 3.40 -9.14
C ARG A 32 0.79 3.56 -8.01
N VAL A 33 0.82 2.66 -7.02
CA VAL A 33 -0.05 2.78 -5.84
C VAL A 33 0.24 4.07 -5.07
N LEU A 34 1.53 4.42 -4.91
CA LEU A 34 1.95 5.65 -4.22
C LEU A 34 1.57 6.94 -4.96
N HIS A 35 1.51 6.89 -6.29
CA HIS A 35 1.21 8.05 -7.13
C HIS A 35 -0.29 8.27 -7.30
N SER A 36 -1.06 7.19 -7.44
CA SER A 36 -2.50 7.25 -7.70
C SER A 36 -3.25 6.18 -6.90
N PRO A 37 -3.27 6.30 -5.56
CA PRO A 37 -4.02 5.39 -4.72
C PRO A 37 -5.52 5.55 -4.97
N ARG A 38 -6.24 4.42 -5.02
CA ARG A 38 -7.71 4.43 -5.03
C ARG A 38 -8.25 4.69 -3.62
N ARG A 39 -7.52 4.25 -2.60
CA ARG A 39 -7.86 4.45 -1.19
C ARG A 39 -6.60 4.71 -0.36
N ILE A 40 -6.74 5.57 0.65
CA ILE A 40 -5.72 5.90 1.64
C ILE A 40 -6.37 5.69 3.02
N GLU A 41 -5.69 4.94 3.88
CA GLU A 41 -6.13 4.63 5.24
C GLU A 41 -4.98 4.85 6.22
N GLU A 42 -5.31 5.01 7.50
CA GLU A 42 -4.33 4.90 8.58
C GLU A 42 -3.76 3.48 8.57
N GLY A 43 -2.44 3.37 8.67
CA GLY A 43 -1.79 2.07 8.67
C GLY A 43 -1.95 1.36 10.03
N ILE A 44 -1.66 0.07 10.04
CA ILE A 44 -1.84 -0.77 11.24
C ILE A 44 -0.86 -0.38 12.36
N ALA A 45 0.31 0.15 12.00
CA ALA A 45 1.31 0.64 12.93
C ALA A 45 1.18 2.17 13.10
N GLU A 46 1.57 2.68 14.26
CA GLU A 46 1.59 4.12 14.54
C GLU A 46 2.41 4.87 13.47
N ASP A 47 1.92 6.06 13.06
CA ASP A 47 2.51 6.93 12.05
C ASP A 47 2.71 6.30 10.65
N THR A 48 2.03 5.19 10.37
CA THR A 48 2.02 4.58 9.03
C THR A 48 0.77 4.97 8.24
N ILE A 49 0.93 5.05 6.92
CA ILE A 49 -0.16 5.30 5.97
C ILE A 49 -0.25 4.08 5.05
N ALA A 50 -1.46 3.52 4.93
CA ALA A 50 -1.75 2.43 4.01
C ALA A 50 -2.43 2.96 2.74
N MET A 51 -1.83 2.67 1.59
CA MET A 51 -2.34 3.06 0.27
C MET A 51 -2.71 1.82 -0.52
N MET A 52 -3.87 1.87 -1.20
CA MET A 52 -4.41 0.74 -1.95
C MET A 52 -4.77 1.12 -3.38
N GLN A 53 -4.50 0.21 -4.32
CA GLN A 53 -5.05 0.27 -5.67
C GLN A 53 -5.49 -1.13 -6.14
N PRO A 54 -6.63 -1.26 -6.87
CA PRO A 54 -6.99 -2.51 -7.51
C PRO A 54 -5.97 -2.91 -8.59
N VAL A 55 -5.74 -4.21 -8.75
CA VAL A 55 -4.84 -4.73 -9.79
C VAL A 55 -5.39 -4.42 -11.18
N SER A 56 -6.68 -4.70 -11.37
CA SER A 56 -7.44 -4.45 -12.59
C SER A 56 -8.87 -4.12 -12.21
N MET A 57 -9.39 -3.04 -12.77
CA MET A 57 -10.79 -2.64 -12.59
C MET A 57 -11.63 -3.31 -13.67
N THR A 58 -12.71 -3.96 -13.28
CA THR A 58 -13.74 -4.52 -14.14
C THR A 58 -15.07 -3.83 -13.85
N LYS A 59 -16.13 -4.19 -14.58
CA LYS A 59 -17.49 -3.73 -14.32
C LYS A 59 -18.40 -4.93 -14.16
N THR A 60 -19.29 -4.86 -13.19
CA THR A 60 -20.39 -5.82 -13.03
C THR A 60 -21.40 -5.66 -14.16
N THR A 61 -22.31 -6.64 -14.30
CA THR A 61 -23.45 -6.57 -15.23
C THR A 61 -24.36 -5.37 -14.97
N LYS A 62 -24.36 -4.81 -13.76
CA LYS A 62 -25.10 -3.62 -13.36
C LYS A 62 -24.30 -2.32 -13.52
N GLY A 63 -23.10 -2.37 -14.12
CA GLY A 63 -22.26 -1.21 -14.39
C GLY A 63 -21.39 -0.72 -13.22
N ALA A 64 -21.52 -1.31 -12.02
CA ALA A 64 -20.70 -0.97 -10.87
C ALA A 64 -19.26 -1.46 -11.01
N GLU A 65 -18.29 -0.71 -10.44
CA GLU A 65 -16.86 -1.06 -10.44
C GLU A 65 -16.59 -2.36 -9.66
N ASP A 66 -15.78 -3.23 -10.26
CA ASP A 66 -15.39 -4.51 -9.69
C ASP A 66 -13.90 -4.81 -9.79
N TRP A 67 -13.37 -5.64 -8.89
CA TRP A 67 -11.99 -6.12 -8.91
C TRP A 67 -11.86 -7.36 -8.03
N ASN A 68 -10.92 -8.22 -8.40
CA ASN A 68 -10.66 -9.47 -7.72
C ASN A 68 -9.35 -9.47 -6.91
N GLN A 69 -8.56 -8.39 -6.99
CA GLN A 69 -7.28 -8.28 -6.30
C GLN A 69 -6.94 -6.81 -6.02
N GLU A 70 -6.33 -6.59 -4.86
CA GLU A 70 -5.80 -5.30 -4.45
C GLU A 70 -4.29 -5.38 -4.23
N ILE A 71 -3.63 -4.25 -4.42
CA ILE A 71 -2.24 -4.04 -4.03
C ILE A 71 -2.25 -2.99 -2.94
N TRP A 72 -1.66 -3.36 -1.83
CA TRP A 72 -1.51 -2.50 -0.67
C TRP A 72 -0.05 -2.15 -0.47
N VAL A 73 0.19 -0.92 -0.06
CA VAL A 73 1.52 -0.37 0.21
C VAL A 73 1.43 0.42 1.50
N MET A 74 2.25 0.06 2.47
CA MET A 74 2.37 0.77 3.73
C MET A 74 3.63 1.64 3.71
N ILE A 75 3.48 2.90 4.06
CA ILE A 75 4.58 3.87 4.12
C ILE A 75 4.64 4.59 5.45
N VAL A 76 5.81 5.15 5.73
CA VAL A 76 6.00 6.24 6.70
C VAL A 76 6.44 7.47 5.92
N GLU A 77 5.81 8.61 6.23
CA GLU A 77 6.27 9.92 5.78
C GLU A 77 7.11 10.57 6.87
N THR A 78 8.36 10.89 6.55
CA THR A 78 9.20 11.74 7.40
C THR A 78 9.39 13.11 6.74
N PRO A 79 9.94 14.11 7.45
CA PRO A 79 10.30 15.39 6.83
C PRO A 79 11.33 15.23 5.70
N SER A 80 12.20 14.21 5.76
CA SER A 80 13.32 14.03 4.85
C SER A 80 13.07 13.01 3.73
N GLU A 81 12.16 12.05 3.91
CA GLU A 81 11.95 10.97 2.96
C GLU A 81 10.55 10.33 3.04
N ARG A 82 10.21 9.55 2.02
CA ARG A 82 9.09 8.61 2.07
C ARG A 82 9.65 7.20 2.10
N ARG A 83 9.32 6.43 3.14
CA ARG A 83 9.85 5.08 3.33
C ARG A 83 8.74 4.06 3.14
N VAL A 84 8.92 3.13 2.20
CA VAL A 84 8.03 1.98 2.00
C VAL A 84 8.40 0.91 3.02
N ILE A 85 7.46 0.60 3.90
CA ILE A 85 7.61 -0.36 5.01
C ILE A 85 7.24 -1.76 4.55
N SER A 86 6.11 -1.90 3.85
CA SER A 86 5.63 -3.19 3.34
C SER A 86 4.77 -3.00 2.09
N ALA A 87 4.62 -4.07 1.31
CA ALA A 87 3.71 -4.12 0.15
C ALA A 87 3.20 -5.54 -0.06
N TRP A 88 1.89 -5.71 -0.27
CA TRP A 88 1.29 -7.04 -0.43
C TRP A 88 0.15 -7.05 -1.44
N ARG A 89 -0.16 -8.25 -1.93
CA ARG A 89 -1.38 -8.52 -2.71
C ARG A 89 -2.44 -9.09 -1.78
N TYR A 90 -3.65 -8.55 -1.89
CA TYR A 90 -4.81 -9.09 -1.21
C TYR A 90 -5.75 -9.74 -2.25
N PRO A 91 -6.15 -11.01 -2.07
CA PRO A 91 -7.12 -11.65 -2.95
C PRO A 91 -8.53 -11.16 -2.59
N GLY A 92 -9.17 -10.48 -3.55
CA GLY A 92 -10.52 -9.95 -3.41
C GLY A 92 -10.57 -8.44 -3.17
N LYS A 93 -11.68 -8.01 -2.57
CA LYS A 93 -11.93 -6.63 -2.17
C LYS A 93 -11.96 -6.52 -0.67
N THR A 94 -11.26 -5.55 -0.12
CA THR A 94 -11.35 -5.22 1.30
C THR A 94 -12.48 -4.22 1.55
N LYS A 95 -13.24 -4.43 2.63
CA LYS A 95 -14.25 -3.47 3.06
C LYS A 95 -13.62 -2.42 3.95
N VAL A 96 -14.04 -1.18 3.77
CA VAL A 96 -13.57 -0.05 4.59
C VAL A 96 -13.99 -0.30 6.04
N GLY A 97 -13.04 -0.21 6.97
CA GLY A 97 -13.29 -0.36 8.41
C GLY A 97 -13.38 -1.81 8.92
N GLU A 98 -13.29 -2.83 8.05
CA GLU A 98 -13.11 -4.20 8.52
C GLU A 98 -11.62 -4.49 8.77
N PRO A 99 -11.28 -5.21 9.86
CA PRO A 99 -9.91 -5.55 10.15
C PRO A 99 -9.32 -6.45 9.05
N LEU A 100 -8.07 -6.18 8.68
CA LEU A 100 -7.30 -7.07 7.82
C LEU A 100 -7.17 -8.46 8.48
N PRO A 101 -6.98 -9.54 7.70
CA PRO A 101 -6.75 -10.87 8.24
C PRO A 101 -5.67 -10.89 9.33
N ALA A 102 -5.89 -11.71 10.38
CA ALA A 102 -5.03 -11.76 11.56
C ALA A 102 -3.55 -11.99 11.23
N GLU A 103 -3.26 -12.80 10.21
CA GLU A 103 -1.90 -13.07 9.74
C GLU A 103 -1.17 -11.80 9.28
N ILE A 104 -1.86 -10.92 8.54
CA ILE A 104 -1.32 -9.65 8.08
C ILE A 104 -1.11 -8.71 9.28
N LEU A 105 -2.07 -8.67 10.20
CA LEU A 105 -1.97 -7.85 11.41
C LEU A 105 -0.78 -8.27 12.29
N GLN A 106 -0.58 -9.58 12.46
CA GLN A 106 0.50 -10.13 13.27
C GLN A 106 1.87 -9.89 12.66
N GLU A 107 1.97 -10.03 11.33
CA GLU A 107 3.20 -9.70 10.61
C GLU A 107 3.56 -8.22 10.78
N MET A 108 2.59 -7.31 10.63
CA MET A 108 2.83 -5.87 10.71
C MET A 108 3.30 -5.43 12.10
N ARG A 109 2.78 -6.03 13.18
CA ARG A 109 3.20 -5.74 14.56
C ARG A 109 4.67 -6.11 14.82
N THR A 110 5.18 -7.13 14.14
CA THR A 110 6.57 -7.60 14.29
C THR A 110 7.58 -6.67 13.59
N ILE A 111 7.14 -5.87 12.62
CA ILE A 111 8.02 -4.95 11.86
C ILE A 111 8.30 -3.66 12.64
N SER A 112 7.45 -3.31 13.60
CA SER A 112 7.52 -2.07 14.39
C SER A 112 8.45 -2.15 15.61
N HIS A 113 9.24 -3.22 15.77
CA HIS A 113 10.23 -3.39 16.85
C HIS A 113 11.66 -3.50 16.29
#